data_AF-T1CV32-F1
#
_entry.id   AF-T1CV32-F1
#
_cell.length_a   1.000
_cell.length_b   1.000
_cell.length_c   1.000
_cell.angle_alpha   90.00
_cell.angle_beta   90.00
_cell.angle_gamma   90.00
#
_symmetry.space_group_name_H-M   'P 1'
#
loop_
_entity.id
_entity.type
_entity.pdbx_description
1 polymer ?
#
loop_
_entity_poly.entity_id
_entity_poly.type
_entity_poly.pdbx_seq_one_letter_code
_entity_poly.pdbx_strand_id
1 'polypeptide(L)'
;MTALALFFGHPRFQEPDLSEISRIQGVESAWREAYRRHGPQAPNQVQGDFAVAFSPEPGKTFMAVDRFARHSLCYRVENASTLQVAARADEVPASSSSLDMQAIYDYFHFHVIPAPRTIFQQVLRLPAAHYGLFQGGELTVAPYWRPRFTSAAPADFSSLKEEFLDILRSSVQSQRHEGGRTGCFLSGGTDSSTVTGLLSQQFGEGVPTYSIGFDAEGYDEMEYARIASRHFKTRHHEYYVTPEDLVQGIPRVAAYYDQPFGNSSALPGFYCAQLAQQDGLQRLLAG
;
A
#
# COMPACT_ATOMS: atom_id res chain seq x y z
N MET A 1 -30.61 6.45 -3.97
CA MET A 1 -29.15 6.55 -4.15
C MET A 1 -28.52 5.71 -3.06
N THR A 2 -27.79 4.67 -3.41
CA THR A 2 -27.04 3.85 -2.45
C THR A 2 -26.02 4.74 -1.76
N ALA A 3 -25.95 4.71 -0.43
CA ALA A 3 -24.97 5.49 0.31
C ALA A 3 -23.57 5.03 -0.08
N LEU A 4 -22.70 5.97 -0.48
CA LEU A 4 -21.29 5.68 -0.74
C LEU A 4 -20.65 5.17 0.56
N ALA A 5 -20.02 4.00 0.51
CA ALA A 5 -19.29 3.39 1.61
C ALA A 5 -18.17 2.50 1.06
N LEU A 6 -16.93 2.94 1.22
CA LEU A 6 -15.71 2.22 0.89
C LEU A 6 -14.83 2.22 2.14
N PHE A 7 -14.39 1.04 2.58
CA PHE A 7 -13.50 0.87 3.73
C PHE A 7 -12.48 -0.23 3.41
N PHE A 8 -11.24 0.17 3.14
CA PHE A 8 -10.13 -0.73 2.84
C PHE A 8 -9.04 -0.65 3.91
N GLY A 9 -8.20 -1.68 3.95
CA GLY A 9 -7.03 -1.76 4.81
C GLY A 9 -7.32 -2.27 6.21
N HIS A 10 -6.37 -2.02 7.11
CA HIS A 10 -6.33 -2.54 8.47
C HIS A 10 -6.12 -1.40 9.48
N PRO A 11 -7.09 -0.48 9.62
CA PRO A 11 -6.95 0.67 10.49
C PRO A 11 -6.88 0.24 11.96
N ARG A 12 -6.01 0.91 12.72
CA ARG A 12 -5.93 0.80 14.18
C ARG A 12 -6.23 2.15 14.80
N PHE A 13 -7.36 2.23 15.49
CA PHE A 13 -7.81 3.45 16.15
C PHE A 13 -7.04 3.64 17.47
N GLN A 14 -6.49 4.84 17.68
CA GLN A 14 -5.66 5.15 18.85
C GLN A 14 -6.48 5.35 20.12
N GLU A 15 -7.70 5.89 20.00
CA GLU A 15 -8.59 6.04 21.15
C GLU A 15 -9.15 4.68 21.58
N PRO A 16 -9.08 4.33 22.88
CA PRO A 16 -9.62 3.08 23.40
C PRO A 16 -11.08 2.84 23.02
N ASP A 17 -11.93 3.86 23.14
CA ASP A 17 -13.35 3.78 22.78
C ASP A 17 -13.56 3.48 21.29
N LEU A 18 -12.81 4.15 20.40
CA LEU A 18 -12.91 3.93 18.95
C LEU A 18 -12.40 2.52 18.57
N SER A 19 -11.33 2.07 19.24
CA SER A 19 -10.81 0.71 19.08
C SER A 19 -11.85 -0.34 19.53
N GLU A 20 -12.53 -0.09 20.64
CA GLU A 20 -13.62 -0.94 21.12
C GLU A 20 -14.82 -0.94 20.16
N ILE A 21 -15.24 0.23 19.65
CA ILE A 21 -16.29 0.33 18.62
C ILE A 21 -15.87 -0.47 17.37
N SER A 22 -14.61 -0.35 16.93
CA SER A 22 -14.11 -1.09 15.78
C SER A 22 -14.19 -2.60 15.99
N ARG A 23 -13.90 -3.07 17.20
CA ARG A 23 -13.94 -4.50 17.56
C ARG A 23 -15.36 -5.04 17.68
N ILE A 24 -16.30 -4.28 18.23
CA ILE A 24 -17.66 -4.73 18.53
C ILE A 24 -18.61 -4.48 17.36
N GLN A 25 -18.50 -3.31 16.72
CA GLN A 25 -19.45 -2.80 15.73
C GLN A 25 -18.84 -2.67 14.33
N GLY A 26 -17.55 -3.00 14.17
CA GLY A 26 -16.84 -2.96 12.89
C GLY A 26 -16.15 -1.63 12.57
N VAL A 27 -15.25 -1.69 11.61
CA VAL A 27 -14.37 -0.58 11.17
C VAL A 27 -15.17 0.62 10.65
N GLU A 28 -16.27 0.39 9.94
CA GLU A 28 -17.13 1.48 9.45
C GLU A 28 -17.70 2.31 10.59
N SER A 29 -18.25 1.66 11.63
CA SER A 29 -18.83 2.33 12.80
C SER A 29 -17.79 3.18 13.52
N ALA A 30 -16.55 2.66 13.67
CA ALA A 30 -15.45 3.39 14.28
C ALA A 30 -15.01 4.60 13.45
N TRP A 31 -14.95 4.49 12.11
CA TRP A 31 -14.64 5.64 11.24
C TRP A 31 -15.71 6.73 11.28
N ARG A 32 -16.99 6.34 11.27
CA ARG A 32 -18.11 7.29 11.39
C ARG A 32 -18.07 8.03 12.73
N GLU A 33 -17.80 7.32 13.82
CA GLU A 33 -17.64 7.93 15.14
C GLU A 33 -16.38 8.81 15.23
N ALA A 34 -15.26 8.37 14.66
CA ALA A 34 -14.03 9.17 14.60
C ALA A 34 -14.25 10.48 13.84
N TYR A 35 -14.94 10.44 12.70
CA TYR A 35 -15.32 11.63 11.95
C TYR A 35 -16.31 12.50 12.73
N ARG A 36 -17.28 11.92 13.43
CA ARG A 36 -18.21 12.68 14.28
C ARG A 36 -17.48 13.46 15.38
N ARG A 37 -16.41 12.89 15.95
CA ARG A 37 -15.59 13.51 17.01
C ARG A 37 -14.61 14.56 16.49
N HIS A 38 -13.91 14.25 15.39
CA HIS A 38 -12.73 15.00 14.92
C HIS A 38 -12.90 15.67 13.55
N GLY A 39 -14.05 15.48 12.90
CA GLY A 39 -14.31 15.96 11.56
C GLY A 39 -13.24 15.47 10.55
N PRO A 40 -12.81 16.34 9.63
CA PRO A 40 -11.78 16.00 8.63
C PRO A 40 -10.41 15.59 9.21
N GLN A 41 -10.16 15.84 10.50
CA GLN A 41 -8.91 15.46 11.17
C GLN A 41 -8.96 14.05 11.77
N ALA A 42 -10.08 13.32 11.67
CA ALA A 42 -10.21 11.94 12.14
C ALA A 42 -9.06 11.00 11.73
N PRO A 43 -8.48 11.09 10.50
CA PRO A 43 -7.35 10.24 10.12
C PRO A 43 -6.10 10.40 11.00
N ASN A 44 -5.95 11.49 11.76
CA ASN A 44 -4.84 11.64 12.71
C ASN A 44 -4.92 10.67 13.90
N GLN A 45 -6.12 10.16 14.21
CA GLN A 45 -6.35 9.20 15.29
C GLN A 45 -6.27 7.74 14.82
N VAL A 46 -5.85 7.50 13.59
CA VAL A 46 -5.83 6.17 12.97
C VAL A 46 -4.43 5.83 12.48
N GLN A 47 -3.94 4.65 12.84
CA GLN A 47 -2.70 4.06 12.35
C GLN A 47 -2.98 2.90 11.39
N GLY A 48 -1.94 2.41 10.71
CA GLY A 48 -2.06 1.34 9.72
C GLY A 48 -2.39 1.86 8.32
N ASP A 49 -2.60 0.93 7.39
CA ASP A 49 -3.11 1.20 6.06
C ASP A 49 -4.62 1.40 6.08
N PHE A 50 -5.10 2.38 5.32
CA PHE A 50 -6.52 2.58 5.10
C PHE A 50 -6.79 3.42 3.85
N ALA A 51 -7.94 3.14 3.24
CA ALA A 51 -8.60 4.04 2.30
C ALA A 51 -10.10 4.00 2.61
N VAL A 52 -10.67 5.16 2.96
CA VAL A 52 -12.07 5.26 3.34
C VAL A 52 -12.78 6.33 2.54
N ALA A 53 -14.03 6.05 2.14
CA ALA A 53 -14.94 7.05 1.58
C ALA A 53 -16.36 6.76 2.04
N PHE A 54 -17.03 7.73 2.66
CA PHE A 54 -18.40 7.57 3.10
C PHE A 54 -19.15 8.90 3.16
N SER A 55 -20.49 8.82 3.16
CA SER A 55 -21.34 9.97 3.44
C SER A 55 -21.57 10.10 4.96
N PRO A 56 -21.02 11.13 5.63
CA PRO A 56 -21.30 11.37 7.06
C PRO A 56 -22.72 11.92 7.26
N GLU A 57 -23.21 12.71 6.30
CA GLU A 57 -24.54 13.32 6.27
C GLU A 57 -25.02 13.37 4.80
N PRO A 58 -26.34 13.50 4.55
CA PRO A 58 -26.86 13.70 3.21
C PRO A 58 -26.18 14.89 2.50
N GLY A 59 -25.73 14.68 1.25
CA GLY A 59 -25.06 15.72 0.45
C GLY A 59 -23.61 16.00 0.83
N LYS A 60 -23.04 15.26 1.78
CA LYS A 60 -21.61 15.30 2.12
C LYS A 60 -20.93 13.97 1.78
N THR A 61 -19.69 14.06 1.32
CA THR A 61 -18.80 12.90 1.15
C THR A 61 -17.46 13.21 1.76
N PHE A 62 -17.04 12.36 2.68
CA PHE A 62 -15.70 12.38 3.25
C PHE A 62 -14.90 11.21 2.68
N MET A 63 -13.65 11.44 2.33
CA MET A 63 -12.69 10.41 1.95
C MET A 63 -11.31 10.69 2.54
N ALA A 64 -10.54 9.65 2.83
CA ALA A 64 -9.17 9.77 3.30
C ALA A 64 -8.36 8.52 2.96
N VAL A 65 -7.07 8.70 2.71
CA VAL A 65 -6.09 7.62 2.53
C VAL A 65 -4.97 7.75 3.56
N ASP A 66 -4.36 6.63 3.95
CA ASP A 66 -3.27 6.63 4.93
C ASP A 66 -2.04 7.45 4.48
N ARG A 67 -1.04 7.53 5.37
CA ARG A 67 0.15 8.38 5.17
C ARG A 67 0.94 8.06 3.90
N PHE A 68 0.82 6.84 3.39
CA PHE A 68 1.49 6.36 2.18
C PHE A 68 0.50 5.98 1.07
N ALA A 69 -0.81 6.12 1.29
CA ALA A 69 -1.86 5.63 0.40
C ALA A 69 -1.60 4.19 -0.07
N ARG A 70 -1.38 3.27 0.89
CA ARG A 70 -1.19 1.83 0.60
C ARG A 70 -2.39 1.26 -0.16
N HIS A 71 -3.56 1.83 0.10
CA HIS A 71 -4.73 1.74 -0.76
C HIS A 71 -5.02 3.11 -1.38
N SER A 72 -5.38 3.13 -2.66
CA SER A 72 -5.76 4.35 -3.37
C SER A 72 -7.25 4.64 -3.27
N LEU A 73 -7.60 5.92 -3.41
CA LEU A 73 -8.93 6.36 -3.82
C LEU A 73 -8.80 7.28 -5.01
N CYS A 74 -9.61 7.04 -6.03
CA CYS A 74 -9.75 7.88 -7.18
C CYS A 74 -11.16 8.48 -7.19
N TYR A 75 -11.27 9.72 -7.65
CA TYR A 75 -12.53 10.45 -7.62
C TYR A 75 -12.71 11.33 -8.85
N ARG A 76 -13.98 11.66 -9.12
CA ARG A 76 -14.37 12.64 -10.13
C ARG A 76 -15.55 13.45 -9.60
N VAL A 77 -15.45 14.77 -9.70
CA VAL A 77 -16.58 15.66 -9.47
C VAL A 77 -17.44 15.63 -10.74
N GLU A 78 -18.62 15.03 -10.65
CA GLU A 78 -19.53 14.90 -11.79
C GLU A 78 -20.35 16.18 -12.00
N ASN A 79 -20.81 16.78 -10.90
CA ASN A 79 -21.56 18.04 -10.90
C ASN A 79 -21.53 18.67 -9.49
N ALA A 80 -22.20 19.80 -9.32
CA ALA A 80 -22.29 20.54 -8.06
C ALA A 80 -22.94 19.77 -6.89
N SER A 81 -23.40 18.53 -7.09
CA SER A 81 -24.03 17.71 -6.05
C SER A 81 -23.53 16.27 -5.99
N THR A 82 -22.60 15.87 -6.88
CA THR A 82 -22.20 14.47 -7.01
C THR A 82 -20.69 14.32 -7.15
N LEU A 83 -20.10 13.62 -6.17
CA LEU A 83 -18.73 13.11 -6.21
C LEU A 83 -18.78 11.60 -6.42
N GLN A 84 -18.13 11.13 -7.48
CA GLN A 84 -17.92 9.71 -7.73
C GLN A 84 -16.57 9.30 -7.13
N VAL A 85 -16.52 8.17 -6.42
CA VAL A 85 -15.30 7.67 -5.75
C VAL A 85 -15.19 6.15 -5.97
N ALA A 86 -13.99 5.69 -6.28
CA ALA A 86 -13.64 4.27 -6.37
C ALA A 86 -12.22 4.03 -5.86
N ALA A 87 -11.83 2.76 -5.65
CA ALA A 87 -10.47 2.43 -5.24
C ALA A 87 -9.47 2.64 -6.39
N ARG A 88 -9.90 2.37 -7.62
CA ARG A 88 -9.09 2.42 -8.83
C ARG A 88 -9.59 3.48 -9.80
N ALA A 89 -8.72 4.00 -10.66
CA ALA A 89 -9.06 5.05 -11.60
C ALA A 89 -10.02 4.57 -12.69
N ASP A 90 -9.84 3.34 -13.17
CA ASP A 90 -10.68 2.68 -14.19
C ASP A 90 -12.09 2.34 -13.68
N GLU A 91 -12.26 2.20 -12.37
CA GLU A 91 -13.55 1.92 -11.72
C GLU A 91 -14.39 3.17 -11.42
N VAL A 92 -13.82 4.38 -11.53
CA VAL A 92 -14.60 5.61 -11.35
C VAL A 92 -15.63 5.72 -12.48
N PRO A 93 -16.93 5.91 -12.20
CA PRO A 93 -17.95 6.05 -13.24
C PRO A 93 -17.56 7.03 -14.34
N ALA A 94 -17.65 6.58 -15.60
CA ALA A 94 -17.26 7.28 -16.83
C ALA A 94 -15.78 7.79 -16.87
N SER A 95 -14.89 7.11 -16.13
CA SER A 95 -13.42 7.22 -16.24
C SER A 95 -12.93 7.05 -17.66
N SER A 96 -13.45 6.06 -18.39
CA SER A 96 -12.99 5.66 -19.73
C SER A 96 -13.39 6.59 -20.87
N SER A 97 -13.99 7.75 -20.58
CA SER A 97 -14.49 8.66 -21.61
C SER A 97 -13.36 9.33 -22.43
N SER A 98 -12.19 9.55 -21.83
CA SER A 98 -11.03 10.12 -22.53
C SER A 98 -9.72 9.94 -21.74
N LEU A 99 -8.62 9.78 -22.48
CA LEU A 99 -7.26 9.75 -21.90
C LEU A 99 -6.71 11.16 -21.73
N ASP A 100 -5.90 11.36 -20.69
CA ASP A 100 -5.17 12.58 -20.45
C ASP A 100 -3.80 12.54 -21.14
N MET A 101 -3.61 13.37 -22.16
CA MET A 101 -2.36 13.41 -22.92
C MET A 101 -1.17 13.87 -22.07
N GLN A 102 -1.40 14.68 -21.03
CA GLN A 102 -0.35 15.03 -20.09
C GLN A 102 0.05 13.80 -19.26
N ALA A 103 -0.90 12.95 -18.88
CA ALA A 103 -0.59 11.70 -18.17
C ALA A 103 0.23 10.72 -19.03
N ILE A 104 -0.03 10.66 -20.33
CA ILE A 104 0.78 9.87 -21.26
C ILE A 104 2.22 10.40 -21.31
N TYR A 105 2.40 11.72 -21.39
CA TYR A 105 3.72 12.34 -21.30
C TYR A 105 4.40 12.01 -19.97
N ASP A 106 3.68 12.18 -18.85
CA ASP A 106 4.20 11.92 -17.50
C ASP A 106 4.67 10.46 -17.38
N TYR A 107 3.92 9.50 -17.94
CA TYR A 107 4.34 8.11 -17.97
C TYR A 107 5.63 7.88 -18.77
N PHE A 108 5.76 8.43 -19.98
CA PHE A 108 6.98 8.27 -20.76
C PHE A 108 8.18 8.99 -20.15
N HIS A 109 7.95 10.08 -19.40
CA HIS A 109 9.01 10.86 -18.78
C HIS A 109 9.45 10.33 -17.41
N PHE A 110 8.50 9.90 -16.57
CA PHE A 110 8.76 9.47 -15.18
C PHE A 110 8.61 7.95 -14.96
N HIS A 111 8.19 7.19 -15.98
CA HIS A 111 7.79 5.77 -15.87
C HIS A 111 6.58 5.53 -14.94
N VAL A 112 5.90 6.58 -14.49
CA VAL A 112 4.70 6.55 -13.66
C VAL A 112 3.90 7.83 -13.90
N ILE A 113 2.60 7.82 -13.63
CA ILE A 113 1.77 9.03 -13.63
C ILE A 113 1.70 9.54 -12.18
N PRO A 114 2.32 10.69 -11.84
CA PRO A 114 2.33 11.19 -10.48
C PRO A 114 0.93 11.62 -10.01
N ALA A 115 0.59 11.29 -8.77
CA ALA A 115 -0.61 11.82 -8.14
C ALA A 115 -0.55 13.37 -8.08
N PRO A 116 -1.69 14.08 -8.22
CA PRO A 116 -3.06 13.55 -8.23
C PRO A 116 -3.56 13.08 -9.61
N ARG A 117 -2.77 13.19 -10.69
CA ARG A 117 -3.23 12.82 -12.03
C ARG A 117 -3.42 11.30 -12.14
N THR A 118 -4.37 10.87 -12.98
CA THR A 118 -4.51 9.49 -13.47
C THR A 118 -4.45 9.49 -14.99
N ILE A 119 -4.47 8.32 -15.63
CA ILE A 119 -4.50 8.24 -17.10
C ILE A 119 -5.79 8.80 -17.71
N PHE A 120 -6.86 8.92 -16.93
CA PHE A 120 -8.17 9.36 -17.38
C PHE A 120 -8.39 10.86 -17.09
N GLN A 121 -8.98 11.59 -18.05
CA GLN A 121 -9.32 12.99 -17.81
C GLN A 121 -10.34 13.12 -16.67
N GLN A 122 -10.19 14.17 -15.86
CA GLN A 122 -11.08 14.52 -14.74
C GLN A 122 -11.13 13.50 -13.59
N VAL A 123 -10.49 12.34 -13.72
CA VAL A 123 -10.31 11.38 -12.63
C VAL A 123 -8.98 11.70 -11.93
N LEU A 124 -9.07 12.03 -10.66
CA LEU A 124 -7.92 12.35 -9.83
C LEU A 124 -7.76 11.30 -8.73
N ARG A 125 -6.51 10.99 -8.39
CA ARG A 125 -6.15 10.15 -7.24
C ARG A 125 -5.94 11.03 -6.02
N LEU A 126 -6.54 10.64 -4.89
CA LEU A 126 -6.32 11.33 -3.62
C LEU A 126 -4.84 11.15 -3.21
N PRO A 127 -4.07 12.24 -2.99
CA PRO A 127 -2.66 12.11 -2.60
C PRO A 127 -2.51 11.44 -1.24
N ALA A 128 -1.36 10.80 -1.01
CA ALA A 128 -1.05 10.20 0.28
C ALA A 128 -1.17 11.21 1.44
N ALA A 129 -1.62 10.75 2.61
CA ALA A 129 -1.86 11.58 3.79
C ALA A 129 -2.88 12.72 3.61
N HIS A 130 -3.78 12.63 2.62
CA HIS A 130 -4.84 13.62 2.40
C HIS A 130 -6.22 13.09 2.74
N TYR A 131 -7.10 14.02 3.07
CA TYR A 131 -8.54 13.84 3.03
C TYR A 131 -9.15 14.65 1.89
N GLY A 132 -10.31 14.22 1.43
CA GLY A 132 -11.24 14.95 0.59
C GLY A 132 -12.57 15.14 1.30
N LEU A 133 -13.10 16.36 1.32
CA LEU A 133 -14.43 16.66 1.82
C LEU A 133 -15.22 17.37 0.73
N PHE A 134 -16.23 16.69 0.19
CA PHE A 134 -17.17 17.27 -0.75
C PHE A 134 -18.45 17.67 -0.04
N GLN A 135 -18.82 18.94 -0.14
CA GLN A 135 -20.06 19.48 0.41
C GLN A 135 -20.44 20.76 -0.33
N GLY A 136 -21.73 20.98 -0.57
CA GLY A 136 -22.21 22.22 -1.22
C GLY A 136 -21.66 22.45 -2.64
N GLY A 137 -21.26 21.38 -3.33
CA GLY A 137 -20.66 21.46 -4.67
C GLY A 137 -19.17 21.77 -4.71
N GLU A 138 -18.53 21.92 -3.56
CA GLU A 138 -17.11 22.17 -3.44
C GLU A 138 -16.39 20.94 -2.87
N LEU A 139 -15.29 20.53 -3.51
CA LEU A 139 -14.39 19.52 -2.99
C LEU A 139 -13.16 20.21 -2.39
N THR A 140 -12.99 20.08 -1.07
CA THR A 140 -11.74 20.43 -0.40
C THR A 140 -10.84 19.21 -0.33
N VAL A 141 -9.63 19.28 -0.89
CA VAL A 141 -8.58 18.27 -0.69
C VAL A 141 -7.45 18.90 0.09
N ALA A 142 -7.11 18.32 1.23
CA ALA A 142 -6.05 18.83 2.09
C ALA A 142 -5.31 17.72 2.85
N PRO A 143 -4.02 17.91 3.15
CA PRO A 143 -3.28 16.97 3.96
C PRO A 143 -3.78 17.03 5.40
N TYR A 144 -4.00 15.86 6.02
CA TYR A 144 -4.17 15.78 7.48
C TYR A 144 -2.82 15.54 8.19
N TRP A 145 -1.82 15.04 7.45
CA TRP A 145 -0.48 14.78 7.96
C TRP A 145 0.58 15.18 6.93
N ARG A 146 1.72 15.68 7.41
CA ARG A 146 2.91 15.95 6.60
C ARG A 146 4.15 15.47 7.36
N PRO A 147 5.11 14.81 6.71
CA PRO A 147 6.36 14.45 7.36
C PRO A 147 7.08 15.73 7.80
N ARG A 148 7.57 15.73 9.05
CA ARG A 148 8.40 16.82 9.58
C ARG A 148 9.80 16.29 9.79
N PHE A 149 10.73 16.77 8.98
CA PHE A 149 12.16 16.47 9.13
C PHE A 149 12.79 17.57 9.96
N THR A 150 12.85 17.35 11.27
CA THR A 150 13.55 18.23 12.21
C THR A 150 14.91 17.63 12.53
N SER A 151 15.94 18.46 12.61
CA SER A 151 17.22 18.02 13.17
C SER A 151 16.97 17.50 14.58
N ALA A 152 17.26 16.23 14.83
CA ALA A 152 17.22 15.69 16.18
C ALA A 152 18.22 16.43 17.06
N ALA A 153 17.94 16.49 18.36
CA ALA A 153 18.96 16.85 19.34
C ALA A 153 20.14 15.87 19.22
N PRO A 154 21.37 16.27 19.56
CA PRO A 154 22.50 15.34 19.60
C PRO A 154 22.16 14.15 20.51
N ALA A 155 22.08 12.97 19.93
CA ALA A 155 21.90 11.69 20.63
C ALA A 155 23.10 10.81 20.31
N ASP A 156 23.50 9.94 21.24
CA ASP A 156 24.57 8.99 20.98
C ASP A 156 24.10 7.90 20.00
N PHE A 157 25.05 7.39 19.21
CA PHE A 157 24.75 6.40 18.18
C PHE A 157 24.17 5.10 18.73
N SER A 158 24.55 4.71 19.95
CA SER A 158 24.08 3.45 20.55
C SER A 158 22.59 3.52 20.88
N SER A 159 22.14 4.61 21.49
CA SER A 159 20.71 4.83 21.75
C SER A 159 19.89 4.92 20.46
N LEU A 160 20.38 5.64 19.44
CA LEU A 160 19.69 5.73 18.14
C LEU A 160 19.60 4.36 17.44
N LYS A 161 20.64 3.54 17.55
CA LYS A 161 20.65 2.18 17.02
C LYS A 161 19.61 1.30 17.70
N GLU A 162 19.52 1.34 19.02
CA GLU A 162 18.53 0.56 19.78
C GLU A 162 17.11 0.98 19.44
N GLU A 163 16.84 2.29 19.43
CA GLU A 163 15.55 2.85 19.02
C GLU A 163 15.16 2.41 17.60
N PHE A 164 16.08 2.53 16.64
CA PHE A 164 15.84 2.09 15.27
C PHE A 164 15.50 0.61 15.17
N LEU A 165 16.26 -0.25 15.86
CA LEU A 165 16.02 -1.69 15.86
C LEU A 165 14.69 -2.05 16.52
N ASP A 166 14.29 -1.35 17.59
CA ASP A 166 13.02 -1.58 18.27
C ASP A 166 11.82 -1.14 17.44
N ILE A 167 11.95 -0.04 16.70
CA ILE A 167 10.95 0.39 15.71
C ILE A 167 10.80 -0.68 14.62
N LEU A 168 11.92 -1.18 14.06
CA LEU A 168 11.88 -2.21 13.02
C LEU A 168 11.27 -3.52 13.53
N ARG A 169 11.68 -4.00 14.71
CA ARG A 169 11.12 -5.21 15.34
C ARG A 169 9.61 -5.06 15.54
N SER A 170 9.18 -3.93 16.11
CA SER A 170 7.77 -3.64 16.37
C SER A 170 6.97 -3.55 15.06
N SER A 171 7.54 -2.94 14.02
CA SER A 171 6.94 -2.87 12.69
C SER A 171 6.69 -4.26 12.12
N VAL A 172 7.73 -5.12 12.05
CA VAL A 172 7.62 -6.49 11.53
C VAL A 172 6.64 -7.32 12.39
N GLN A 173 6.70 -7.19 13.71
CA GLN A 173 5.79 -7.90 14.63
C GLN A 173 4.32 -7.52 14.38
N SER A 174 4.05 -6.25 14.09
CA SER A 174 2.70 -5.77 13.79
C SER A 174 2.13 -6.30 12.47
N GLN A 175 2.97 -6.82 11.58
CA GLN A 175 2.53 -7.41 10.31
C GLN A 175 2.12 -8.89 10.43
N ARG A 176 2.18 -9.47 11.64
CA ARG A 176 1.68 -10.82 11.90
C ARG A 176 0.21 -10.93 11.50
N HIS A 177 -0.09 -11.86 10.60
CA HIS A 177 -1.46 -12.22 10.27
C HIS A 177 -1.92 -13.37 11.18
N GLU A 178 -3.02 -13.19 11.90
CA GLU A 178 -3.62 -14.28 12.68
C GLU A 178 -4.18 -15.36 11.73
N GLY A 179 -3.85 -16.63 11.97
CA GLY A 179 -4.38 -17.76 11.20
C GLY A 179 -3.75 -18.04 9.83
N GLY A 180 -2.78 -17.24 9.37
CA GLY A 180 -2.13 -17.39 8.05
C GLY A 180 -0.62 -17.64 8.11
N ARG A 181 -0.05 -18.24 7.05
CA ARG A 181 1.41 -18.33 6.85
C ARG A 181 1.92 -17.03 6.22
N THR A 182 2.88 -16.39 6.89
CA THR A 182 3.58 -15.20 6.40
C THR A 182 4.97 -15.61 5.90
N GLY A 183 5.35 -15.12 4.72
CA GLY A 183 6.70 -15.28 4.17
C GLY A 183 7.33 -13.93 3.83
N CYS A 184 8.50 -13.95 3.19
CA CYS A 184 9.16 -12.74 2.69
C CYS A 184 9.53 -12.84 1.21
N PHE A 185 9.51 -11.69 0.53
CA PHE A 185 10.38 -11.46 -0.61
C PHE A 185 11.83 -11.37 -0.12
N LEU A 186 12.76 -12.04 -0.77
CA LEU A 186 14.18 -12.00 -0.40
C LEU A 186 15.06 -11.73 -1.63
N SER A 187 15.51 -10.49 -1.81
CA SER A 187 16.47 -10.17 -2.89
C SER A 187 17.93 -10.38 -2.47
N GLY A 188 18.19 -10.48 -1.16
CA GLY A 188 19.55 -10.47 -0.61
C GLY A 188 20.10 -9.07 -0.33
N GLY A 189 19.37 -8.02 -0.73
CA GLY A 189 19.65 -6.64 -0.32
C GLY A 189 19.46 -6.42 1.19
N THR A 190 19.96 -5.30 1.70
CA THR A 190 19.94 -4.98 3.13
C THR A 190 18.53 -4.95 3.71
N ASP A 191 17.56 -4.38 3.00
CA ASP A 191 16.20 -4.19 3.51
C ASP A 191 15.44 -5.51 3.59
N SER A 192 15.40 -6.27 2.49
CA SER A 192 14.72 -7.57 2.45
C SER A 192 15.37 -8.59 3.41
N SER A 193 16.71 -8.60 3.51
CA SER A 193 17.42 -9.43 4.47
C SER A 193 17.14 -9.04 5.92
N THR A 194 17.01 -7.74 6.21
CA THR A 194 16.62 -7.24 7.54
C THR A 194 15.23 -7.72 7.92
N VAL A 195 14.25 -7.55 7.03
CA VAL A 195 12.86 -7.98 7.27
C VAL A 195 12.78 -9.49 7.44
N THR A 196 13.47 -10.27 6.59
CA THR A 196 13.55 -11.72 6.74
C THR A 196 14.17 -12.13 8.07
N GLY A 197 15.30 -11.52 8.47
CA GLY A 197 15.96 -11.84 9.74
C GLY A 197 15.06 -11.55 10.96
N LEU A 198 14.39 -10.41 10.96
CA LEU A 198 13.43 -10.04 12.01
C LEU A 198 12.22 -10.97 12.05
N LEU A 199 11.71 -11.39 10.89
CA LEU A 199 10.60 -12.35 10.83
C LEU A 199 11.04 -13.73 11.34
N SER A 200 12.24 -14.21 10.98
CA SER A 200 12.79 -15.47 11.49
C SER A 200 12.99 -15.46 13.00
N GLN A 201 13.35 -14.33 13.60
CA GLN A 201 13.43 -14.21 15.07
C GLN A 201 12.07 -14.41 15.75
N GLN A 202 10.97 -14.11 15.07
CA GLN A 202 9.62 -14.21 15.63
C GLN A 202 9.01 -15.61 15.47
N PHE A 203 9.23 -16.25 14.31
CA PHE A 203 8.59 -17.52 13.95
C PHE A 203 9.51 -18.74 14.06
N GLY A 204 10.82 -18.53 14.30
CA GLY A 204 11.83 -19.58 14.32
C GLY A 204 12.36 -19.93 12.93
N GLU A 205 12.99 -21.10 12.82
CA GLU A 205 13.58 -21.57 11.56
C GLU A 205 12.50 -21.95 10.53
N GLY A 206 12.83 -21.85 9.24
CA GLY A 206 11.95 -22.31 8.16
C GLY A 206 10.90 -21.31 7.67
N VAL A 207 11.05 -20.01 7.98
CA VAL A 207 10.25 -18.95 7.33
C VAL A 207 10.34 -19.11 5.80
N PRO A 208 9.22 -19.20 5.07
CA PRO A 208 9.25 -19.27 3.61
C PRO A 208 9.75 -17.95 3.02
N THR A 209 10.72 -18.03 2.13
CA THR A 209 11.32 -16.89 1.43
C THR A 209 11.34 -17.14 -0.06
N TYR A 210 11.04 -16.12 -0.84
CA TYR A 210 10.88 -16.23 -2.29
C TYR A 210 11.76 -15.22 -3.01
N SER A 211 12.45 -15.70 -4.04
CA SER A 211 13.42 -14.92 -4.81
C SER A 211 13.22 -15.16 -6.29
N ILE A 212 13.44 -14.09 -7.07
CA ILE A 212 13.40 -14.14 -8.52
C ILE A 212 14.79 -13.87 -9.05
N GLY A 213 15.29 -14.80 -9.86
CA GLY A 213 16.54 -14.67 -10.60
C GLY A 213 16.27 -14.42 -12.08
N PHE A 214 17.30 -13.96 -12.78
CA PHE A 214 17.30 -13.79 -14.23
C PHE A 214 18.51 -14.51 -14.80
N ASP A 215 18.32 -15.26 -15.88
CA ASP A 215 19.43 -15.82 -16.66
C ASP A 215 20.00 -14.76 -17.62
N ALA A 216 20.44 -13.64 -17.02
CA ALA A 216 21.01 -12.49 -17.70
C ALA A 216 22.24 -12.02 -16.92
N GLU A 217 23.38 -11.94 -17.61
CA GLU A 217 24.65 -11.56 -17.01
C GLU A 217 24.54 -10.19 -16.31
N GLY A 218 24.92 -10.14 -15.03
CA GLY A 218 24.92 -8.93 -14.22
C GLY A 218 23.59 -8.58 -13.54
N TYR A 219 22.52 -9.36 -13.75
CA TYR A 219 21.19 -9.12 -13.15
C TYR A 219 20.75 -10.17 -12.13
N ASP A 220 21.58 -11.16 -11.85
CA ASP A 220 21.27 -12.23 -10.89
C ASP A 220 21.76 -11.90 -9.47
N GLU A 221 20.82 -11.51 -8.59
CA GLU A 221 21.07 -11.24 -7.17
C GLU A 221 20.93 -12.51 -6.29
N MET A 222 20.68 -13.68 -6.88
CA MET A 222 20.34 -14.90 -6.14
C MET A 222 21.43 -15.34 -5.16
N GLU A 223 22.71 -15.07 -5.46
CA GLU A 223 23.79 -15.37 -4.53
C GLU A 223 23.60 -14.68 -3.17
N TYR A 224 23.21 -13.41 -3.17
CA TYR A 224 22.98 -12.64 -1.94
C TYR A 224 21.75 -13.16 -1.20
N ALA A 225 20.67 -13.50 -1.91
CA ALA A 225 19.47 -14.10 -1.33
C ALA A 225 19.81 -15.43 -0.62
N ARG A 226 20.64 -16.28 -1.25
CA ARG A 226 21.13 -17.54 -0.67
C ARG A 226 22.01 -17.31 0.57
N ILE A 227 22.82 -16.26 0.61
CA ILE A 227 23.60 -15.91 1.82
C ILE A 227 22.67 -15.60 2.99
N ALA A 228 21.70 -14.70 2.78
CA ALA A 228 20.74 -14.33 3.81
C ALA A 228 19.89 -15.53 4.25
N SER A 229 19.41 -16.34 3.29
CA SER A 229 18.65 -17.55 3.56
C SER A 229 19.43 -18.55 4.44
N ARG A 230 20.69 -18.84 4.11
CA ARG A 230 21.55 -19.72 4.92
C ARG A 230 21.77 -19.17 6.33
N HIS A 231 22.00 -17.87 6.44
CA HIS A 231 22.25 -17.22 7.73
C HIS A 231 21.01 -17.29 8.64
N PHE A 232 19.82 -17.00 8.10
CA PHE A 232 18.56 -17.00 8.85
C PHE A 232 17.81 -18.34 8.82
N LYS A 233 18.40 -19.37 8.19
CA LYS A 233 17.86 -20.73 8.04
C LYS A 233 16.41 -20.74 7.53
N THR A 234 16.17 -20.00 6.45
CA THR A 234 14.84 -19.89 5.83
C THR A 234 14.55 -21.09 4.94
N ARG A 235 13.28 -21.36 4.67
CA ARG A 235 12.88 -22.26 3.58
C ARG A 235 12.89 -21.41 2.30
N HIS A 236 13.93 -21.55 1.49
CA HIS A 236 14.13 -20.71 0.32
C HIS A 236 13.52 -21.31 -0.94
N HIS A 237 12.82 -20.46 -1.70
CA HIS A 237 12.18 -20.81 -2.96
C HIS A 237 12.71 -19.85 -4.02
N GLU A 238 13.39 -20.39 -5.00
CA GLU A 238 14.00 -19.63 -6.09
C GLU A 238 13.24 -19.91 -7.38
N TYR A 239 13.02 -18.87 -8.18
CA TYR A 239 12.47 -19.01 -9.51
C TYR A 239 13.22 -18.12 -10.49
N TYR A 240 13.70 -18.69 -11.58
CA TYR A 240 14.39 -17.94 -12.64
C TYR A 240 13.38 -17.63 -13.74
N VAL A 241 13.12 -16.34 -13.94
CA VAL A 241 12.18 -15.86 -14.96
C VAL A 241 12.80 -16.07 -16.33
N THR A 242 12.05 -16.68 -17.24
CA THR A 242 12.46 -16.94 -18.62
C THR A 242 11.93 -15.88 -19.59
N PRO A 243 12.47 -15.77 -20.81
CA PRO A 243 11.88 -14.91 -21.84
C PRO A 243 10.41 -15.22 -22.16
N GLU A 244 10.00 -16.50 -22.11
CA GLU A 244 8.61 -16.91 -22.32
C GLU A 244 7.70 -16.39 -21.20
N ASP A 245 8.17 -16.41 -19.95
CA ASP A 245 7.47 -15.81 -18.81
C ASP A 245 7.24 -14.32 -19.03
N LEU A 246 8.20 -13.60 -19.62
CA LEU A 246 8.01 -12.19 -19.97
C LEU A 246 6.89 -12.00 -21.00
N VAL A 247 6.93 -12.76 -22.10
CA VAL A 247 5.94 -12.66 -23.19
C VAL A 247 4.53 -12.97 -22.69
N GLN A 248 4.36 -14.00 -21.86
CA GLN A 248 3.05 -14.38 -21.32
C GLN A 248 2.61 -13.52 -20.15
N GLY A 249 3.56 -13.06 -19.33
CA GLY A 249 3.30 -12.39 -18.07
C GLY A 249 2.98 -10.90 -18.22
N ILE A 250 3.64 -10.18 -19.14
CA ILE A 250 3.45 -8.73 -19.32
C ILE A 250 1.96 -8.37 -19.56
N PRO A 251 1.23 -9.00 -20.50
CA PRO A 251 -0.18 -8.66 -20.73
C PRO A 251 -1.06 -8.96 -19.52
N ARG A 252 -0.78 -10.04 -18.78
CA ARG A 252 -1.52 -10.43 -17.57
C ARG A 252 -1.33 -9.39 -16.47
N VAL A 253 -0.08 -9.01 -16.20
CA VAL A 253 0.25 -8.00 -15.19
C VAL A 253 -0.34 -6.64 -15.58
N ALA A 254 -0.23 -6.24 -16.84
CA ALA A 254 -0.80 -4.99 -17.34
C ALA A 254 -2.32 -4.91 -17.12
N ALA A 255 -3.04 -6.01 -17.29
CA ALA A 255 -4.49 -6.07 -17.06
C ALA A 255 -4.90 -5.85 -15.59
N TYR A 256 -3.99 -6.01 -14.63
CA TYR A 256 -4.26 -5.74 -13.22
C TYR A 256 -4.04 -4.28 -12.81
N TYR A 257 -3.30 -3.48 -13.59
CA TYR A 257 -3.11 -2.07 -13.28
C TYR A 257 -4.23 -1.20 -13.86
N ASP A 258 -4.63 -0.16 -13.14
CA ASP A 258 -5.68 0.78 -13.58
C ASP A 258 -5.16 1.83 -14.57
N GLN A 259 -3.85 1.86 -14.79
CA GLN A 259 -3.14 2.77 -15.70
C GLN A 259 -1.73 2.23 -15.99
N PRO A 260 -1.01 2.76 -17.01
CA PRO A 260 0.38 2.38 -17.26
C PRO A 260 1.28 2.59 -16.03
N PHE A 261 2.10 1.57 -15.72
CA PHE A 261 3.01 1.57 -14.57
C PHE A 261 4.35 0.96 -14.98
N GLY A 262 5.42 1.75 -14.97
CA GLY A 262 6.73 1.41 -15.51
C GLY A 262 7.70 0.88 -14.46
N ASN A 263 7.23 0.02 -13.56
CA ASN A 263 8.08 -0.67 -12.60
C ASN A 263 8.56 -2.00 -13.19
N SER A 264 9.86 -2.12 -13.48
CA SER A 264 10.48 -3.33 -14.03
C SER A 264 10.35 -4.54 -13.09
N SER A 265 10.18 -4.32 -11.79
CA SER A 265 10.01 -5.38 -10.78
C SER A 265 8.56 -5.86 -10.64
N ALA A 266 7.60 -5.26 -11.36
CA ALA A 266 6.18 -5.64 -11.27
C ALA A 266 5.95 -7.10 -11.70
N LEU A 267 6.54 -7.52 -12.82
CA LEU A 267 6.40 -8.88 -13.32
C LEU A 267 7.17 -9.92 -12.48
N PRO A 268 8.46 -9.70 -12.12
CA PRO A 268 9.15 -10.55 -11.15
C PRO A 268 8.37 -10.68 -9.84
N GLY A 269 7.90 -9.56 -9.29
CA GLY A 269 7.07 -9.54 -8.07
C GLY A 269 5.78 -10.35 -8.22
N PHE A 270 5.14 -10.30 -9.39
CA PHE A 270 3.96 -11.12 -9.72
C PHE A 270 4.28 -12.62 -9.67
N TYR A 271 5.36 -13.08 -10.31
CA TYR A 271 5.76 -14.50 -10.27
C TYR A 271 6.13 -14.96 -8.85
N CYS A 272 6.84 -14.11 -8.11
CA CYS A 272 7.18 -14.36 -6.73
C CYS A 272 5.93 -14.51 -5.86
N ALA A 273 4.96 -13.61 -6.00
CA ALA A 273 3.68 -13.68 -5.29
C ALA A 273 2.84 -14.88 -5.73
N GLN A 274 2.87 -15.25 -7.03
CA GLN A 274 2.18 -16.42 -7.57
C GLN A 274 2.74 -17.72 -6.96
N LEU A 275 4.06 -17.86 -6.85
CA LEU A 275 4.70 -19.01 -6.23
C LEU A 275 4.33 -19.13 -4.75
N ALA A 276 4.39 -18.01 -4.01
CA ALA A 276 3.98 -17.99 -2.62
C ALA A 276 2.49 -18.35 -2.43
N GLN A 277 1.61 -17.88 -3.31
CA GLN A 277 0.20 -18.23 -3.30
C GLN A 277 -0.01 -19.74 -3.51
N GLN A 278 0.73 -20.36 -4.45
CA GLN A 278 0.67 -21.80 -4.70
C GLN A 278 1.09 -22.62 -3.46
N ASP A 279 2.03 -22.10 -2.68
CA ASP A 279 2.45 -22.67 -1.39
C ASP A 279 1.50 -22.35 -0.23
N GLY A 280 0.37 -21.68 -0.51
CA GLY A 280 -0.69 -21.38 0.44
C GLY A 280 -0.41 -20.16 1.33
N LEU A 281 0.53 -19.30 0.97
CA LEU A 281 0.76 -18.04 1.69
C LEU A 281 -0.25 -16.99 1.25
N GLN A 282 -0.69 -16.19 2.22
CA GLN A 282 -1.62 -15.08 2.01
C GLN A 282 -0.95 -13.72 2.22
N ARG A 283 0.27 -13.70 2.76
CA ARG A 283 1.02 -12.49 3.05
C ARG A 283 2.50 -12.70 2.81
N LEU A 284 3.09 -11.77 2.07
CA LEU A 284 4.53 -11.63 1.93
C LEU A 284 4.95 -10.26 2.46
N LEU A 285 6.01 -10.24 3.25
CA LEU A 285 6.68 -9.01 3.66
C LEU A 285 7.81 -8.68 2.69
N ALA A 286 7.96 -7.40 2.37
CA ALA A 286 9.07 -6.87 1.58
C ALA A 286 9.92 -5.93 2.45
N GLY A 287 11.14 -5.66 1.99
CA GLY A 287 12.01 -4.61 2.52
C GLY A 287 11.43 -3.22 2.35
#